data_AF-A0A832Z711-F1
#
_entry.id   AF-A0A832Z711-F1
#
_cell.length_a   1.000
_cell.length_b   1.000
_cell.length_c   1.000
_cell.angle_alpha   90.00
_cell.angle_beta   90.00
_cell.angle_gamma   90.00
#
_symmetry.space_group_name_H-M   'P 1'
#
loop_
_entity.id
_entity.type
_entity.pdbx_description
1 polymer ?
#
loop_
_entity_poly.entity_id
_entity_poly.type
_entity_poly.pdbx_seq_one_letter_code
_entity_poly.pdbx_strand_id
1 'polypeptide(L)'
;VRIERIPPTIGKAILSSVLLAGILAFAAVSLLIVIVYKRLKPAILIIANMITEIIMTVAFGILLGQTFDLPAIAGILIAIGTGVDDQIITVEEILRGRKELKVEKKVRKILFIVLSSFLTLLFAMFPLLFAGLGLLRGFAIMTLLGAAIGAFITRPAFVKLAQRIL
;
A
#
# COMPACT_ATOMS: atom_id res chain seq x y z
N VAL A 1 28.20 -19.20 0.37
CA VAL A 1 27.65 -17.83 0.49
C VAL A 1 28.68 -16.86 -0.08
N ARG A 2 28.47 -16.31 -1.28
CA ARG A 2 29.34 -15.24 -1.80
C ARG A 2 29.03 -13.98 -0.99
N ILE A 3 29.96 -13.57 -0.15
CA ILE A 3 29.89 -12.27 0.51
C ILE A 3 30.31 -11.25 -0.54
N GLU A 4 29.37 -10.82 -1.38
CA GLU A 4 29.55 -9.63 -2.19
C GLU A 4 29.58 -8.44 -1.22
N ARG A 5 30.79 -8.04 -0.83
CA ARG A 5 30.99 -6.81 -0.05
C ARG A 5 30.67 -5.64 -0.97
N ILE A 6 29.46 -5.11 -0.83
CA ILE A 6 29.05 -3.90 -1.52
C ILE A 6 29.78 -2.71 -0.86
N PRO A 7 30.53 -1.90 -1.62
CA PRO A 7 31.15 -0.69 -1.09
C PRO A 7 30.10 0.26 -0.48
N PRO A 8 30.37 0.91 0.66
CA PRO A 8 29.44 1.85 1.29
C PRO A 8 28.98 2.98 0.36
N THR A 9 29.82 3.37 -0.61
CA THR A 9 29.50 4.37 -1.64
C THR A 9 28.36 3.91 -2.55
N ILE A 10 28.34 2.64 -2.95
CA ILE A 10 27.27 2.06 -3.77
C ILE A 10 25.99 1.95 -2.95
N GLY A 11 26.08 1.53 -1.68
CA GLY A 11 24.92 1.49 -0.78
C GLY A 11 24.24 2.86 -0.59
N LYS A 12 25.03 3.92 -0.39
CA LYS A 12 24.51 5.30 -0.32
C LYS A 12 23.85 5.75 -1.62
N ALA A 13 24.45 5.43 -2.77
CA ALA A 13 23.87 5.76 -4.07
C ALA A 13 22.52 5.04 -4.28
N ILE A 14 22.45 3.75 -3.97
CA ILE A 14 21.20 2.97 -4.04
C ILE A 14 20.13 3.58 -3.13
N LEU A 15 20.46 3.91 -1.88
CA LEU A 15 19.50 4.51 -0.96
C LEU A 15 18.93 5.82 -1.49
N SER A 16 19.79 6.71 -2.01
CA SER A 16 19.36 7.97 -2.63
C SER A 16 18.46 7.75 -3.84
N SER A 17 18.81 6.80 -4.72
CA SER A 17 18.01 6.45 -5.88
C SER A 17 16.63 5.89 -5.50
N VAL A 18 16.57 5.05 -4.47
CA VAL A 18 15.32 4.46 -4.01
C VAL A 18 14.43 5.49 -3.32
N LEU A 19 14.99 6.38 -2.50
CA LEU A 19 14.25 7.50 -1.91
C LEU A 19 13.68 8.40 -2.99
N LEU A 20 14.48 8.74 -4.01
CA LEU A 20 14.02 9.53 -5.14
C LEU A 20 12.89 8.82 -5.90
N ALA A 21 13.05 7.52 -6.20
CA ALA A 21 12.02 6.73 -6.86
C ALA A 21 10.72 6.67 -6.05
N GLY A 22 10.81 6.49 -4.73
CA GLY A 22 9.64 6.50 -3.84
C GLY A 22 8.93 7.86 -3.80
N ILE A 23 9.69 8.96 -3.71
CA ILE A 23 9.14 10.32 -3.75
C ILE A 23 8.46 10.59 -5.10
N LEU A 24 9.10 10.22 -6.21
CA LEU A 24 8.53 10.41 -7.54
C LEU A 24 7.27 9.57 -7.75
N ALA A 25 7.26 8.31 -7.29
CA ALA A 25 6.08 7.46 -7.34
C ALA A 25 4.93 8.04 -6.51
N PHE A 26 5.21 8.48 -5.28
CA PHE A 26 4.23 9.13 -4.41
C PHE A 26 3.66 10.41 -5.05
N ALA A 27 4.52 11.25 -5.61
CA ALA A 27 4.12 12.50 -6.26
C ALA A 27 3.28 12.23 -7.52
N ALA A 28 3.69 11.26 -8.35
CA ALA A 28 2.97 10.89 -9.56
C ALA A 28 1.57 10.35 -9.24
N VAL A 29 1.45 9.45 -8.26
CA VAL A 29 0.15 8.91 -7.82
C VAL A 29 -0.72 10.01 -7.22
N SER A 30 -0.16 10.86 -6.36
CA SER A 30 -0.90 11.98 -5.76
C SER A 30 -1.42 12.95 -6.82
N LEU A 31 -0.60 13.30 -7.81
CA LEU A 31 -0.99 14.16 -8.93
C LEU A 31 -2.11 13.52 -9.76
N LEU A 32 -1.97 12.22 -10.07
CA LEU A 32 -2.98 11.47 -10.82
C LEU A 32 -4.34 11.49 -10.10
N ILE A 33 -4.36 11.24 -8.78
CA ILE A 33 -5.59 11.26 -7.98
C ILE A 33 -6.26 12.64 -8.05
N VAL A 34 -5.49 13.73 -7.92
CA VAL A 34 -6.02 15.10 -7.99
C VAL A 34 -6.64 15.37 -9.38
N ILE A 35 -5.96 14.96 -10.45
CA ILE A 35 -6.44 15.13 -11.83
C ILE A 35 -7.73 14.34 -12.07
N VAL A 36 -7.77 13.07 -11.65
CA VAL A 36 -8.89 12.16 -11.92
C VAL A 36 -10.15 12.59 -11.18
N TYR A 37 -10.06 12.87 -9.87
CA TYR A 37 -11.25 13.18 -9.06
C TYR A 37 -11.76 14.60 -9.24
N LYS A 38 -10.92 15.53 -9.73
CA LYS A 38 -11.24 16.96 -9.91
C LYS A 38 -11.83 17.65 -8.66
N ARG A 39 -11.73 17.00 -7.49
CA ARG A 39 -12.27 17.43 -6.20
C ARG A 39 -11.22 17.18 -5.13
N LEU A 40 -10.96 18.20 -4.32
CA LEU A 40 -9.90 18.15 -3.31
C LEU A 40 -10.21 17.19 -2.16
N LYS A 41 -11.48 17.05 -1.76
CA LYS A 41 -11.88 16.19 -0.63
C LYS A 41 -11.47 14.72 -0.77
N PRO A 42 -11.88 13.98 -1.84
CA PRO A 42 -11.47 12.59 -2.01
C PRO A 42 -9.95 12.47 -2.22
N ALA A 43 -9.33 13.41 -2.96
CA ALA A 43 -7.91 13.39 -3.21
C ALA A 43 -7.07 13.49 -1.93
N ILE A 44 -7.36 14.47 -1.08
CA ILE A 44 -6.68 14.66 0.20
C ILE A 44 -6.86 13.42 1.10
N LEU A 45 -8.05 12.83 1.09
CA LEU A 45 -8.34 11.67 1.91
C LEU A 45 -7.49 10.44 1.51
N ILE A 46 -7.41 10.17 0.20
CA ILE A 46 -6.59 9.08 -0.36
C ILE A 46 -5.11 9.34 -0.05
N ILE A 47 -4.61 10.55 -0.32
CA ILE A 47 -3.20 10.90 -0.08
C ILE A 47 -2.83 10.79 1.41
N ALA A 48 -3.69 11.25 2.31
CA ALA A 48 -3.47 11.16 3.76
C ALA A 48 -3.41 9.70 4.24
N ASN A 49 -4.30 8.84 3.72
CA ASN A 49 -4.30 7.43 4.06
C ASN A 49 -3.06 6.71 3.48
N MET A 50 -2.63 7.09 2.28
CA MET A 50 -1.40 6.60 1.66
C MET A 50 -0.17 6.88 2.54
N ILE A 51 -0.01 8.12 3.04
CA ILE A 51 1.07 8.47 3.97
C ILE A 51 1.00 7.62 5.24
N THR A 52 -0.20 7.44 5.79
CA THR A 52 -0.40 6.64 7.02
C THR A 52 -0.01 5.18 6.80
N GLU A 53 -0.41 4.58 5.67
CA GLU A 53 -0.10 3.19 5.31
C GLU A 53 1.42 3.00 5.11
N ILE A 54 2.11 3.97 4.50
CA ILE A 54 3.58 3.97 4.38
C ILE A 54 4.25 3.97 5.76
N ILE A 55 3.87 4.93 6.62
CA ILE A 55 4.48 5.08 7.94
C ILE A 55 4.27 3.82 8.77
N MET A 56 3.05 3.27 8.80
CA MET A 56 2.75 2.05 9.54
C MET A 56 3.52 0.86 8.97
N THR A 57 3.57 0.69 7.65
CA THR A 57 4.30 -0.42 7.03
C THR A 57 5.79 -0.40 7.39
N VAL A 58 6.42 0.78 7.33
CA VAL A 58 7.83 0.92 7.72
C VAL A 58 8.00 0.70 9.23
N ALA A 59 7.14 1.28 10.07
CA ALA A 59 7.22 1.13 11.52
C ALA A 59 7.11 -0.34 11.95
N PHE A 60 6.11 -1.07 11.43
CA PHE A 60 5.96 -2.50 11.71
C PHE A 60 7.09 -3.32 11.11
N GLY A 61 7.62 -2.95 9.94
CA GLY A 61 8.78 -3.62 9.35
C GLY A 61 10.01 -3.53 10.26
N ILE A 62 10.25 -2.35 10.84
CA ILE A 62 11.32 -2.14 11.83
C ILE A 62 11.07 -2.98 13.09
N LEU A 63 9.84 -3.00 13.62
CA LEU A 63 9.49 -3.79 14.80
C LEU A 63 9.69 -5.31 14.59
N LEU A 64 9.48 -5.79 13.37
CA LEU A 64 9.69 -7.18 12.98
C LEU A 64 11.16 -7.51 12.63
N GLY A 65 12.08 -6.54 12.78
CA GLY A 65 13.50 -6.71 12.46
C GLY A 65 13.78 -6.93 10.97
N GLN A 66 12.90 -6.43 10.08
CA GLN A 66 13.11 -6.58 8.64
C GLN A 66 14.27 -5.72 8.15
N THR A 67 15.01 -6.25 7.18
CA THR A 67 16.05 -5.51 6.46
C THR A 67 15.41 -4.79 5.27
N PHE A 68 15.64 -3.48 5.17
CA PHE A 68 15.13 -2.65 4.08
C PHE A 68 16.12 -2.61 2.93
N ASP A 69 16.23 -3.72 2.21
CA ASP A 69 16.96 -3.80 0.95
C ASP A 69 16.10 -3.35 -0.25
N LEU A 70 16.68 -3.34 -1.45
CA LEU A 70 16.00 -2.89 -2.66
C LEU A 70 14.70 -3.70 -2.95
N PRO A 71 14.69 -5.04 -2.84
CA PRO A 71 13.46 -5.84 -2.91
C PRO A 71 12.41 -5.45 -1.86
N ALA A 72 12.80 -5.28 -0.59
CA ALA A 72 11.87 -4.87 0.47
C ALA A 72 11.19 -3.53 0.16
N ILE A 73 11.93 -2.56 -0.39
CA ILE A 73 11.38 -1.25 -0.74
C ILE A 73 10.43 -1.36 -1.95
N ALA A 74 10.76 -2.19 -2.95
CA ALA A 74 9.82 -2.49 -4.03
C ALA A 74 8.52 -3.10 -3.49
N GLY A 75 8.60 -3.94 -2.44
CA GLY A 75 7.42 -4.53 -1.80
C GLY A 75 6.53 -3.48 -1.11
N ILE A 76 7.15 -2.48 -0.45
CA ILE A 76 6.42 -1.33 0.10
C ILE A 76 5.68 -0.58 -1.02
N LEU A 77 6.33 -0.33 -2.16
CA LEU A 77 5.70 0.36 -3.30
C LEU A 77 4.49 -0.40 -3.86
N ILE A 78 4.59 -1.73 -3.95
CA ILE A 78 3.45 -2.58 -4.36
C ILE A 78 2.32 -2.49 -3.33
N ALA A 79 2.62 -2.59 -2.04
CA ALA A 79 1.61 -2.47 -0.98
C ALA A 79 0.86 -1.13 -1.08
N ILE A 80 1.59 -0.02 -1.28
CA ILE A 80 1.00 1.31 -1.49
C ILE A 80 0.08 1.33 -2.71
N GLY A 81 0.53 0.80 -3.84
CA GLY A 81 -0.26 0.76 -5.07
C GLY A 81 -1.59 0.03 -4.89
N THR A 82 -1.56 -1.14 -4.25
CA THR A 82 -2.79 -1.89 -3.90
C THR A 82 -3.67 -1.11 -2.91
N GLY A 83 -3.08 -0.35 -2.00
CA GLY A 83 -3.81 0.49 -1.06
C GLY A 83 -4.55 1.63 -1.74
N VAL A 84 -3.92 2.30 -2.70
CA VAL A 84 -4.56 3.36 -3.48
C VAL A 84 -5.69 2.79 -4.35
N ASP A 85 -5.50 1.62 -4.95
CA ASP A 85 -6.55 0.95 -5.75
C ASP A 85 -7.82 0.68 -4.90
N ASP A 86 -7.65 0.07 -3.72
CA ASP A 86 -8.74 -0.18 -2.78
C ASP A 86 -9.43 1.12 -2.31
N GLN A 87 -8.65 2.18 -2.11
CA GLN A 87 -9.17 3.50 -1.71
C GLN A 87 -9.96 4.16 -2.85
N ILE A 88 -9.50 4.03 -4.10
CA ILE A 88 -10.20 4.52 -5.29
C ILE A 88 -11.55 3.83 -5.42
N ILE A 89 -11.57 2.49 -5.36
CA ILE A 89 -12.80 1.69 -5.42
C ILE A 89 -13.75 2.08 -4.28
N THR A 90 -13.21 2.27 -3.06
CA THR A 90 -14.00 2.71 -1.90
C THR A 90 -14.68 4.06 -2.15
N VAL A 91 -13.93 5.05 -2.64
CA VAL A 91 -14.47 6.39 -2.95
C VAL A 91 -15.50 6.32 -4.05
N GLU A 92 -15.23 5.57 -5.14
CA GLU A 92 -16.16 5.43 -6.24
C GLU A 92 -17.47 4.77 -5.81
N GLU A 93 -17.40 3.68 -5.04
CA GLU A 93 -18.58 3.01 -4.51
C GLU A 93 -19.37 3.98 -3.63
N ILE A 94 -18.71 4.71 -2.73
CA ILE A 94 -19.32 5.74 -1.86
C ILE A 94 -20.05 6.80 -2.68
N LEU A 95 -19.43 7.35 -3.72
CA LEU A 95 -20.00 8.40 -4.56
C LEU A 95 -21.14 7.90 -5.47
N ARG A 96 -21.02 6.69 -6.05
CA ARG A 96 -22.04 6.09 -6.95
C ARG A 96 -23.32 5.72 -6.19
N GLY A 97 -23.20 5.11 -5.01
CA GLY A 97 -24.34 4.56 -4.27
C GLY A 97 -25.20 5.59 -3.52
N ARG A 98 -25.35 6.83 -3.99
CA ARG A 98 -26.26 7.82 -3.37
C ARG A 98 -27.75 7.52 -3.58
N LYS A 99 -28.11 6.52 -4.39
CA LYS A 99 -29.51 6.29 -4.80
C LYS A 99 -30.18 4.98 -4.35
N GLU A 100 -29.49 3.90 -3.97
CA GLU A 100 -30.16 2.57 -3.99
C GLU A 100 -29.83 1.54 -2.86
N LEU A 101 -28.84 1.76 -1.98
CA LEU A 101 -28.47 0.76 -0.95
C LEU A 101 -28.40 1.34 0.47
N LYS A 102 -28.83 0.55 1.46
CA LYS A 102 -28.59 0.83 2.90
C LYS A 102 -27.08 0.92 3.15
N VAL A 103 -26.65 1.94 3.91
CA VAL A 103 -25.24 2.26 4.20
C VAL A 103 -24.43 1.04 4.70
N GLU A 104 -25.04 0.21 5.55
CA GLU A 104 -24.39 -0.99 6.10
C GLU A 104 -24.03 -2.03 5.04
N LYS A 105 -24.93 -2.28 4.07
CA LYS A 105 -24.66 -3.24 2.98
C LYS A 105 -23.49 -2.79 2.12
N LYS A 106 -23.31 -1.47 1.99
CA LYS A 106 -22.23 -0.85 1.23
C LYS A 106 -20.88 -0.98 1.91
N VAL A 107 -20.80 -0.71 3.22
CA VAL A 107 -19.57 -0.95 4.01
C VAL A 107 -19.16 -2.41 3.88
N ARG A 108 -20.12 -3.33 4.04
CA ARG A 108 -19.85 -4.77 3.94
C ARG A 108 -19.29 -5.15 2.56
N LYS A 109 -19.87 -4.62 1.48
CA LYS A 109 -19.38 -4.84 0.11
C LYS A 109 -17.96 -4.32 -0.08
N ILE A 110 -17.68 -3.10 0.36
CA ILE A 110 -16.34 -2.48 0.24
C ILE A 110 -15.30 -3.27 1.03
N LEU A 111 -15.60 -3.62 2.28
CA LEU A 111 -14.69 -4.43 3.10
C LEU A 111 -14.46 -5.83 2.51
N PHE A 112 -15.48 -6.41 1.87
CA PHE A 112 -15.34 -7.69 1.17
C PHE A 112 -14.37 -7.57 -0.03
N ILE A 113 -14.43 -6.48 -0.80
CA ILE A 113 -13.50 -6.22 -1.91
C ILE A 113 -12.07 -6.10 -1.37
N VAL A 114 -11.86 -5.26 -0.34
CA VAL A 114 -10.55 -5.06 0.30
C VAL A 114 -9.97 -6.38 0.80
N LEU A 115 -10.78 -7.19 1.50
CA LEU A 115 -10.32 -8.47 2.02
C LEU A 115 -10.00 -9.47 0.89
N SER A 116 -10.78 -9.48 -0.19
CA SER A 116 -10.55 -10.37 -1.34
C SER A 116 -9.27 -10.00 -2.11
N SER A 117 -9.01 -8.69 -2.25
CA SER A 117 -7.76 -8.15 -2.82
C SER A 117 -6.55 -8.58 -1.98
N PHE A 118 -6.62 -8.42 -0.65
CA PHE A 118 -5.59 -8.89 0.27
C PHE A 118 -5.34 -10.39 0.18
N LEU A 119 -6.39 -11.22 0.15
CA LEU A 119 -6.25 -12.67 0.05
C LEU A 119 -5.57 -13.07 -1.27
N THR A 120 -5.90 -12.40 -2.37
CA THR A 120 -5.26 -12.64 -3.67
C THR A 120 -3.76 -12.36 -3.59
N LEU A 121 -3.39 -11.23 -2.96
CA LEU A 121 -1.99 -10.87 -2.76
C LEU A 121 -1.27 -11.84 -1.81
N LEU A 122 -1.97 -12.31 -0.77
CA LEU A 122 -1.47 -13.34 0.16
C LEU A 122 -1.05 -14.59 -0.59
N PHE A 123 -1.94 -15.13 -1.43
CA PHE A 123 -1.64 -16.31 -2.23
C PHE A 123 -0.58 -16.05 -3.32
N ALA A 124 -0.55 -14.85 -3.90
CA ALA A 124 0.46 -14.49 -4.89
C ALA A 124 1.88 -14.40 -4.29
N MET A 125 2.02 -13.91 -3.05
CA MET A 125 3.32 -13.79 -2.38
C MET A 125 3.74 -15.09 -1.68
N PHE A 126 2.81 -16.01 -1.41
CA PHE A 126 3.10 -17.24 -0.68
C PHE A 126 4.26 -18.04 -1.29
N PRO A 127 4.33 -18.30 -2.61
CA PRO A 127 5.47 -19.01 -3.20
C PRO A 127 6.80 -18.27 -3.02
N LEU A 128 6.82 -16.93 -3.03
CA LEU A 128 8.05 -16.14 -2.88
C LEU A 128 8.62 -16.20 -1.46
N LEU A 129 7.81 -16.56 -0.45
CA LEU A 129 8.29 -16.77 0.92
C LEU A 129 9.06 -18.08 1.08
N PHE A 130 8.72 -19.11 0.30
CA PHE A 130 9.28 -20.46 0.41
C PHE A 130 10.21 -20.83 -0.74
N ALA A 131 10.08 -20.18 -1.90
CA ALA A 131 11.05 -20.31 -2.97
C ALA A 131 12.42 -19.92 -2.39
N GLY A 132 13.43 -20.76 -2.58
CA GLY A 132 14.81 -20.53 -2.09
C GLY A 132 15.51 -19.28 -2.65
N LEU A 133 14.74 -18.35 -3.22
CA LEU A 133 15.11 -17.03 -3.67
C LEU A 133 15.20 -16.10 -2.45
N GLY A 134 16.27 -16.22 -1.66
CA GLY A 134 16.54 -15.31 -0.54
C GLY A 134 16.47 -13.82 -0.93
N LEU A 135 16.72 -13.50 -2.21
CA LEU A 135 16.61 -12.16 -2.79
C LEU A 135 15.17 -11.61 -2.85
N LEU A 136 14.13 -12.44 -2.96
CA LEU A 136 12.73 -11.97 -3.09
C LEU A 136 11.94 -12.07 -1.79
N ARG A 137 12.54 -12.66 -0.74
CA ARG A 137 11.88 -12.84 0.55
C ARG A 137 11.52 -11.50 1.20
N GLY A 138 12.43 -10.53 1.17
CA GLY A 138 12.19 -9.17 1.69
C GLY A 138 11.03 -8.47 0.97
N PHE A 139 10.97 -8.61 -0.36
CA PHE A 139 9.86 -8.11 -1.18
C PHE A 139 8.53 -8.71 -0.75
N ALA A 140 8.44 -10.04 -0.62
CA ALA A 140 7.21 -10.72 -0.27
C ALA A 140 6.74 -10.36 1.15
N ILE A 141 7.65 -10.31 2.13
CA ILE A 141 7.32 -9.95 3.51
C ILE A 141 6.78 -8.52 3.58
N MET A 142 7.47 -7.55 2.96
CA MET A 142 7.04 -6.14 3.03
C MET A 142 5.75 -5.87 2.26
N THR A 143 5.54 -6.55 1.13
CA THR A 143 4.29 -6.49 0.38
C THR A 143 3.12 -6.97 1.21
N LEU A 144 3.27 -8.14 1.86
CA LEU A 144 2.23 -8.72 2.70
C LEU A 144 1.98 -7.91 3.97
N LEU A 145 3.04 -7.40 4.60
CA LEU A 145 2.92 -6.59 5.79
C LEU A 145 2.12 -5.31 5.49
N GLY A 146 2.47 -4.59 4.44
CA GLY A 146 1.77 -3.36 4.06
C GLY A 146 0.32 -3.63 3.68
N ALA A 147 0.06 -4.68 2.90
CA ALA A 147 -1.30 -5.06 2.53
C ALA A 147 -2.15 -5.55 3.72
N ALA A 148 -1.55 -6.25 4.70
CA ALA A 148 -2.24 -6.66 5.91
C ALA A 148 -2.60 -5.44 6.79
N ILE A 149 -1.65 -4.52 7.01
CA ILE A 149 -1.92 -3.26 7.70
C ILE A 149 -3.02 -2.48 6.98
N GLY A 150 -2.95 -2.44 5.65
CA GLY A 150 -3.98 -1.92 4.77
C GLY A 150 -5.35 -2.51 5.08
N ALA A 151 -5.49 -3.82 4.84
CA ALA A 151 -6.76 -4.52 4.88
C ALA A 151 -7.41 -4.55 6.26
N PHE A 152 -6.62 -4.66 7.33
CA PHE A 152 -7.15 -4.82 8.69
C PHE A 152 -7.23 -3.53 9.50
N ILE A 153 -6.44 -2.51 9.17
CA ILE A 153 -6.33 -1.29 9.99
C ILE A 153 -6.70 -0.05 9.19
N THR A 154 -5.89 0.33 8.20
CA THR A 154 -6.02 1.65 7.57
C THR A 154 -7.23 1.74 6.65
N ARG A 155 -7.52 0.71 5.84
CA ARG A 155 -8.64 0.70 4.89
C ARG A 155 -10.01 0.66 5.58
N PRO A 156 -10.25 -0.16 6.63
CA PRO A 156 -11.50 -0.05 7.40
C PRO A 156 -11.70 1.31 8.07
N ALA A 157 -10.63 1.93 8.57
CA ALA A 157 -10.68 3.29 9.12
C ALA A 157 -11.00 4.33 8.02
N PHE A 158 -10.34 4.20 6.86
CA PHE A 158 -10.59 5.02 5.68
C PHE A 158 -12.04 4.94 5.21
N VAL A 159 -12.63 3.74 5.13
CA VAL A 159 -14.04 3.56 4.73
C VAL A 159 -14.96 4.37 5.64
N LYS A 160 -14.78 4.28 6.96
CA LYS A 160 -15.59 5.04 7.94
C LYS A 160 -15.41 6.55 7.78
N LEU A 161 -14.17 6.99 7.56
CA LEU A 161 -13.86 8.41 7.38
C LEU A 161 -14.42 8.96 6.06
N ALA A 162 -14.26 8.22 4.97
CA ALA A 162 -14.77 8.56 3.65
C ALA A 162 -16.29 8.69 3.65
N GLN A 163 -17.01 7.80 4.33
CA GLN A 163 -18.47 7.88 4.46
C GLN A 163 -18.95 9.12 5.20
N ARG A 164 -18.15 9.66 6.13
CA ARG A 164 -18.51 10.87 6.87
C ARG A 164 -18.24 12.15 6.09
N ILE A 165 -17.24 12.13 5.21
CA ILE A 165 -16.72 13.33 4.54
C ILE A 165 -17.29 13.53 3.12
N LEU A 166 -17.62 12.45 2.40
CA LEU A 166 -17.98 12.44 0.97
C LEU A 166 -19.49 12.17 0.74
#